data_AF-A0A5C7VNK1-F1
#
_entry.id   AF-A0A5C7VNK1-F1
#
_cell.length_a   1.000
_cell.length_b   1.000
_cell.length_c   1.000
_cell.angle_alpha   90.00
_cell.angle_beta   90.00
_cell.angle_gamma   90.00
#
_symmetry.space_group_name_H-M   'P 1'
#
loop_
_entity.id
_entity.type
_entity.pdbx_description
1 polymer ?
#
loop_
_entity_poly.entity_id
_entity_poly.type
_entity_poly.pdbx_seq_one_letter_code
_entity_poly.pdbx_strand_id
1 'polypeptide(L)'
;LPERYVAAMAERTSPALWLNLEYLSAEDWVAGCHGLPSPQPGGLRKFFFFPGFTEGTGGLLREAEVLLRRRAFQADAEARRAFLAGLCIVPWAGARMISLFAYENAALAGWLDALAAAAEPTQLLVPRGRIEADLCRWLGVDALEDGGHWRRANLQVHLLPFLSQADYDRLLWCCDFNAVRGEDSFVRAQWAGRPLLWHIYQQEEGAHWEKLGAFLDSYCAALTDQAASALRALWSAWNGKGDMAQAWQGLAEHGEQLAAHAEHWCQEQASRPDLAAALVQFHRNWLSCAA
;
A
#
# COMPACT_ATOMS: atom_id res chain seq x y z
N LEU A 1 -19.00 19.08 6.33
CA LEU A 1 -19.36 19.13 7.76
C LEU A 1 -20.79 19.60 7.88
N PRO A 2 -21.58 19.15 8.86
CA PRO A 2 -22.93 19.66 9.10
C PRO A 2 -22.91 21.17 9.40
N GLU A 3 -23.88 21.94 8.86
CA GLU A 3 -23.94 23.41 9.01
C GLU A 3 -23.89 23.86 10.47
N ARG A 4 -24.66 23.19 11.35
CA ARG A 4 -24.66 23.46 12.80
C ARG A 4 -23.28 23.37 13.45
N TYR A 5 -22.41 22.49 12.94
CA TYR A 5 -21.06 22.32 13.48
C TYR A 5 -20.13 23.43 12.99
N VAL A 6 -20.30 23.87 11.74
CA VAL A 6 -19.56 25.01 11.17
C VAL A 6 -19.92 26.30 11.91
N ALA A 7 -21.21 26.54 12.20
CA ALA A 7 -21.64 27.67 13.01
C ALA A 7 -21.02 27.63 14.42
N ALA A 8 -21.08 26.47 15.08
CA ALA A 8 -20.47 26.29 16.40
C ALA A 8 -18.94 26.48 16.39
N MET A 9 -18.25 26.19 15.28
CA MET A 9 -16.80 26.48 15.14
C MET A 9 -16.52 27.98 15.07
N ALA A 10 -17.38 28.76 14.40
CA ALA A 10 -17.23 30.21 14.25
C ALA A 10 -17.48 30.98 15.55
N GLU A 11 -18.34 30.45 16.43
CA GLU A 11 -18.71 31.08 17.71
C GLU A 11 -17.70 30.83 18.85
N ARG A 12 -16.64 30.05 18.61
CA ARG A 12 -15.66 29.71 19.66
C ARG A 12 -14.81 30.91 20.06
N THR A 13 -14.59 31.08 21.36
CA THR A 13 -13.61 32.02 21.92
C THR A 13 -12.18 31.67 21.51
N SER A 14 -11.84 30.37 21.46
CA SER A 14 -10.60 29.88 20.86
C SER A 14 -10.89 29.36 19.45
N PRO A 15 -10.35 30.01 18.40
CA PRO A 15 -10.64 29.63 17.02
C PRO A 15 -10.41 28.14 16.77
N ALA A 16 -11.28 27.51 15.98
CA ALA A 16 -11.08 26.13 15.54
C ALA A 16 -10.26 26.10 14.25
N LEU A 17 -9.19 25.31 14.22
CA LEU A 17 -8.49 24.99 12.99
C LEU A 17 -9.32 23.98 12.18
N TRP A 18 -9.71 24.37 10.96
CA TRP A 18 -10.40 23.49 10.03
C TRP A 18 -9.42 22.95 8.99
N LEU A 19 -9.12 21.66 9.06
CA LEU A 19 -8.32 20.95 8.06
C LEU A 19 -9.21 20.09 7.16
N ASN A 20 -8.92 20.10 5.86
CA ASN A 20 -9.35 19.07 4.91
C ASN A 20 -8.20 18.09 4.73
N LEU A 21 -8.32 16.89 5.29
CA LEU A 21 -7.38 15.83 4.98
C LEU A 21 -7.76 15.24 3.62
N GLU A 22 -6.91 15.48 2.63
CA GLU A 22 -7.11 14.98 1.27
C GLU A 22 -6.56 13.56 1.13
N TYR A 23 -6.92 12.89 0.04
CA TYR A 23 -6.32 11.60 -0.30
C TYR A 23 -4.82 11.74 -0.59
N LEU A 24 -4.08 10.67 -0.33
CA LEU A 24 -2.67 10.56 -0.68
C LEU A 24 -2.47 10.70 -2.19
N SER A 25 -1.51 11.52 -2.61
CA SER A 25 -1.06 11.55 -4.01
C SER A 25 0.45 11.75 -4.12
N ALA A 26 0.99 11.29 -5.25
CA ALA A 26 2.37 11.50 -5.66
C ALA A 26 2.50 12.56 -6.77
N GLU A 27 1.40 13.17 -7.19
CA GLU A 27 1.41 14.18 -8.26
C GLU A 27 2.06 15.49 -7.79
N ASP A 28 2.89 16.09 -8.64
CA ASP A 28 3.71 17.25 -8.26
C ASP A 28 2.91 18.46 -7.76
N TRP A 29 1.67 18.63 -8.23
CA TRP A 29 0.84 19.77 -7.87
C TRP A 29 0.41 19.75 -6.39
N VAL A 30 0.40 18.59 -5.71
CA VAL A 30 -0.08 18.52 -4.31
C VAL A 30 0.79 19.31 -3.35
N ALA A 31 2.10 19.41 -3.60
CA ALA A 31 3.00 20.22 -2.79
C ALA A 31 2.66 21.72 -2.89
N GLY A 32 2.23 22.18 -4.06
CA GLY A 32 1.78 23.56 -4.28
C GLY A 32 0.42 23.88 -3.63
N CYS A 33 -0.40 22.85 -3.35
CA CYS A 33 -1.71 23.00 -2.72
C CYS A 33 -1.72 22.70 -1.22
N HIS A 34 -0.70 22.04 -0.69
CA HIS A 34 -0.59 21.69 0.72
C HIS A 34 -0.48 22.95 1.60
N GLY A 35 -1.29 23.00 2.66
CA GLY A 35 -1.34 24.10 3.61
C GLY A 35 -2.06 25.35 3.09
N LEU A 36 -2.62 25.34 1.87
CA LEU A 36 -3.32 26.50 1.33
C LEU A 36 -4.65 26.77 2.08
N PRO A 37 -4.93 28.03 2.46
CA PRO A 37 -6.21 28.40 3.04
C PRO A 37 -7.28 28.61 1.96
N SER A 38 -8.49 28.22 2.28
CA SER A 38 -9.72 28.49 1.55
C SER A 38 -10.70 29.21 2.48
N PRO A 39 -10.92 30.53 2.29
CA PRO A 39 -11.90 31.29 3.06
C PRO A 39 -13.29 30.67 2.96
N GLN A 40 -13.99 30.59 4.09
CA GLN A 40 -15.34 30.04 4.18
C GLN A 40 -16.32 31.12 4.65
N PRO A 41 -17.63 30.96 4.40
CA PRO A 41 -18.65 31.82 5.01
C PRO A 41 -18.48 31.88 6.53
N GLY A 42 -18.74 33.07 7.12
CA GLY A 42 -18.59 33.28 8.57
C GLY A 42 -17.16 33.50 9.05
N GLY A 43 -16.21 33.79 8.15
CA GLY A 43 -14.83 34.20 8.51
C GLY A 43 -13.88 33.05 8.87
N LEU A 44 -14.36 31.81 8.81
CA LEU A 44 -13.53 30.62 8.99
C LEU A 44 -12.57 30.43 7.81
N ARG A 45 -11.44 29.77 8.07
CA ARG A 45 -10.48 29.35 7.05
C ARG A 45 -10.35 27.83 7.09
N LYS A 46 -10.63 27.18 5.98
CA LYS A 46 -10.40 25.74 5.77
C LYS A 46 -9.04 25.57 5.08
N PHE A 47 -8.16 24.73 5.60
CA PHE A 47 -6.86 24.49 5.01
C PHE A 47 -6.82 23.12 4.34
N PHE A 48 -6.26 23.04 3.14
CA PHE A 48 -6.04 21.77 2.47
C PHE A 48 -4.77 21.10 3.01
N PHE A 49 -4.88 19.84 3.43
CA PHE A 49 -3.77 19.07 3.97
C PHE A 49 -3.61 17.79 3.12
N PHE A 50 -2.67 17.84 2.18
CA PHE A 50 -2.37 16.73 1.27
C PHE A 50 -1.26 15.84 1.83
N PRO A 51 -1.52 14.55 2.12
CA PRO A 51 -0.48 13.55 2.30
C PRO A 51 0.33 13.35 1.01
N GLY A 52 1.61 13.04 1.11
CA GLY A 52 2.46 12.82 -0.07
C GLY A 52 3.84 12.26 0.25
N PHE A 53 4.58 11.94 -0.81
CA PHE A 53 5.89 11.27 -0.76
C PHE A 53 7.07 12.24 -0.84
N THR A 54 6.81 13.51 -1.14
CA THR A 54 7.81 14.54 -1.42
C THR A 54 7.80 15.62 -0.34
N GLU A 55 8.85 16.46 -0.34
CA GLU A 55 8.91 17.62 0.55
C GLU A 55 7.81 18.62 0.16
N GLY A 56 7.32 19.41 1.13
CA GLY A 56 6.20 20.32 0.90
C GLY A 56 4.83 19.65 0.95
N THR A 57 4.76 18.35 1.22
CA THR A 57 3.51 17.63 1.50
C THR A 57 3.36 17.31 2.98
N GLY A 58 2.20 16.77 3.36
CA GLY A 58 1.86 16.40 4.74
C GLY A 58 2.49 15.10 5.21
N GLY A 59 3.34 14.46 4.41
CA GLY A 59 3.98 13.19 4.74
C GLY A 59 3.02 12.00 4.74
N LEU A 60 3.46 10.90 5.36
CA LEU A 60 2.74 9.63 5.41
C LEU A 60 2.46 9.22 6.86
N LEU A 61 1.35 8.52 7.09
CA LEU A 61 1.06 7.93 8.40
C LEU A 61 2.10 6.85 8.72
N ARG A 62 2.81 7.04 9.85
CA ARG A 62 3.85 6.13 10.33
C ARG A 62 3.92 6.21 11.85
N GLU A 63 3.64 5.11 12.54
CA GLU A 63 3.75 5.06 14.00
C GLU A 63 5.22 5.09 14.42
N ALA A 64 5.52 5.76 15.54
CA ALA A 64 6.89 6.03 16.00
C ALA A 64 7.80 4.78 16.02
N GLU A 65 7.28 3.63 16.44
CA GLU A 65 8.06 2.39 16.59
C GLU A 65 7.84 1.38 15.45
N VAL A 66 7.04 1.69 14.42
CA VAL A 66 6.65 0.69 13.42
C VAL A 66 7.86 0.07 12.72
N LEU A 67 8.85 0.89 12.34
CA LEU A 67 10.04 0.42 11.64
C LEU A 67 10.99 -0.38 12.54
N LEU A 68 11.07 -0.01 13.82
CA LEU A 68 11.85 -0.76 14.81
C LEU A 68 11.24 -2.16 15.02
N ARG A 69 9.92 -2.21 15.22
CA ARG A 69 9.17 -3.48 15.41
C ARG A 69 9.24 -4.35 14.16
N ARG A 70 9.07 -3.76 12.97
CA ARG A 70 9.18 -4.43 11.68
C ARG A 70 10.55 -5.08 11.50
N ARG A 71 11.65 -4.35 11.75
CA ARG A 71 13.01 -4.91 11.65
C ARG A 71 13.26 -6.03 12.65
N ALA A 72 12.85 -5.85 13.90
CA ALA A 72 12.97 -6.89 14.93
C ALA A 72 12.21 -8.16 14.54
N PHE A 73 10.98 -8.01 14.05
CA PHE A 73 10.15 -9.13 13.61
C PHE A 73 10.72 -9.84 12.38
N GLN A 74 11.20 -9.10 11.37
CA GLN A 74 11.81 -9.70 10.17
C GLN A 74 13.11 -10.45 10.47
N ALA A 75 13.90 -9.99 11.44
CA ALA A 75 15.11 -10.65 11.88
C ALA A 75 14.83 -11.92 12.72
N ASP A 76 13.66 -11.99 13.35
CA ASP A 76 13.27 -13.11 14.21
C ASP A 76 12.54 -14.20 13.43
N ALA A 77 13.24 -15.31 13.14
CA ALA A 77 12.66 -16.45 12.46
C ALA A 77 11.60 -17.18 13.30
N GLU A 78 11.72 -17.16 14.64
CA GLU A 78 10.77 -17.79 15.55
C GLU A 78 9.46 -17.01 15.56
N ALA A 79 9.55 -15.68 15.71
CA ALA A 79 8.37 -14.81 15.72
C ALA A 79 7.57 -14.92 14.42
N ARG A 80 8.26 -14.97 13.27
CA ARG A 80 7.61 -15.19 11.96
C ARG A 80 6.94 -16.55 11.89
N ARG A 81 7.63 -17.62 12.33
CA ARG A 81 7.06 -18.98 12.34
C ARG A 81 5.85 -19.08 13.26
N ALA A 82 5.92 -18.49 14.45
CA ALA A 82 4.82 -18.47 15.42
C ALA A 82 3.62 -17.70 14.88
N PHE A 83 3.83 -16.55 14.24
CA PHE A 83 2.78 -15.78 13.59
C PHE A 83 2.10 -16.57 12.47
N LEU A 84 2.87 -17.18 11.56
CA LEU A 84 2.34 -18.00 10.47
C LEU A 84 1.59 -19.23 11.00
N ALA A 85 2.11 -19.89 12.03
CA ALA A 85 1.43 -21.02 12.68
C ALA A 85 0.10 -20.60 13.32
N GLY A 86 0.02 -19.38 13.88
CA GLY A 86 -1.24 -18.81 14.38
C GLY A 86 -2.28 -18.56 13.28
N LEU A 87 -1.85 -18.45 12.03
CA LEU A 87 -2.70 -18.40 10.83
C LEU A 87 -2.90 -19.78 10.17
N CYS A 88 -2.48 -20.86 10.83
CA CYS A 88 -2.50 -22.23 10.30
C CYS A 88 -1.66 -22.42 9.02
N ILE A 89 -0.66 -21.58 8.80
CA ILE A 89 0.24 -21.66 7.65
C ILE A 89 1.51 -22.41 8.05
N VAL A 90 1.80 -23.49 7.33
CA VAL A 90 3.11 -24.18 7.42
C VAL A 90 3.99 -23.69 6.27
N PRO A 91 5.16 -23.10 6.55
CA PRO A 91 6.09 -22.67 5.51
C PRO A 91 6.48 -23.84 4.59
N TRP A 92 6.32 -23.64 3.29
CA TRP A 92 6.80 -24.58 2.28
C TRP A 92 8.28 -24.31 2.01
N ALA A 93 9.14 -25.30 2.27
CA ALA A 93 10.57 -25.21 2.06
C ALA A 93 10.93 -24.69 0.65
N GLY A 94 11.72 -23.62 0.60
CA GLY A 94 12.16 -22.96 -0.63
C GLY A 94 11.09 -22.13 -1.33
N ALA A 95 9.88 -22.02 -0.77
CA ALA A 95 8.83 -21.20 -1.35
C ALA A 95 8.93 -19.75 -0.89
N ARG A 96 8.76 -18.83 -1.85
CA ARG A 96 8.50 -17.43 -1.54
C ARG A 96 7.07 -17.24 -1.02
N MET A 97 6.86 -16.26 -0.17
CA MET A 97 5.55 -15.88 0.32
C MET A 97 5.07 -14.60 -0.36
N ILE A 98 3.84 -14.63 -0.89
CA ILE A 98 3.21 -13.47 -1.53
C ILE A 98 1.89 -13.18 -0.83
N SER A 99 1.64 -11.93 -0.43
CA SER A 99 0.29 -11.51 0.02
C SER A 99 -0.53 -11.02 -1.17
N LEU A 100 -1.83 -11.32 -1.20
CA LEU A 100 -2.76 -10.81 -2.21
C LEU A 100 -3.99 -10.16 -1.58
N PHE A 101 -4.02 -8.83 -1.60
CA PHE A 101 -5.15 -8.00 -1.20
C PHE A 101 -5.52 -7.02 -2.32
N ALA A 102 -6.47 -7.41 -3.17
CA ALA A 102 -6.80 -6.72 -4.42
C ALA A 102 -8.31 -6.57 -4.62
N TYR A 103 -8.73 -5.66 -5.52
CA TYR A 103 -10.08 -5.67 -6.10
C TYR A 103 -10.21 -6.82 -7.11
N GLU A 104 -11.42 -7.05 -7.61
CA GLU A 104 -11.67 -7.92 -8.75
C GLU A 104 -10.71 -7.59 -9.89
N ASN A 105 -10.06 -8.59 -10.47
CA ASN A 105 -8.99 -8.40 -11.43
C ASN A 105 -8.92 -9.49 -12.51
N ALA A 106 -9.17 -9.09 -13.76
CA ALA A 106 -9.04 -9.98 -14.92
C ALA A 106 -7.61 -10.49 -15.14
N ALA A 107 -6.59 -9.75 -14.69
CA ALA A 107 -5.19 -10.13 -14.79
C ALA A 107 -4.78 -11.24 -13.79
N LEU A 108 -5.63 -11.56 -12.81
CA LEU A 108 -5.29 -12.53 -11.76
C LEU A 108 -4.96 -13.92 -12.34
N ALA A 109 -5.81 -14.45 -13.23
CA ALA A 109 -5.66 -15.81 -13.73
C ALA A 109 -4.29 -16.03 -14.39
N GLY A 110 -3.88 -15.13 -15.28
CA GLY A 110 -2.57 -15.20 -15.94
C GLY A 110 -1.40 -15.10 -14.95
N TRP A 111 -1.53 -14.29 -13.90
CA TRP A 111 -0.50 -14.25 -12.85
C TRP A 111 -0.40 -15.56 -12.08
N LEU A 112 -1.54 -16.12 -11.66
CA LEU A 112 -1.57 -17.39 -10.91
C LEU A 112 -1.05 -18.56 -11.75
N ASP A 113 -1.33 -18.57 -13.06
CA ASP A 113 -0.76 -19.56 -13.98
C ASP A 113 0.76 -19.41 -14.09
N ALA A 114 1.27 -18.18 -14.20
CA ALA A 114 2.71 -17.91 -14.20
C ALA A 114 3.39 -18.34 -12.88
N LEU A 115 2.75 -18.10 -11.73
CA LEU A 115 3.22 -18.56 -10.42
C LEU A 115 3.21 -20.09 -10.30
N ALA A 116 2.16 -20.75 -10.78
CA ALA A 116 2.05 -22.20 -10.73
C ALA A 116 3.08 -22.91 -11.62
N ALA A 117 3.44 -22.30 -12.76
CA ALA A 117 4.42 -22.81 -13.71
C ALA A 117 5.89 -22.45 -13.37
N ALA A 118 6.12 -21.49 -12.46
CA ALA A 118 7.47 -21.07 -12.07
C ALA A 118 8.25 -22.20 -11.39
N ALA A 119 9.57 -22.23 -11.57
CA ALA A 119 10.44 -23.21 -10.91
C ALA A 119 10.51 -23.00 -9.39
N GLU A 120 10.49 -21.74 -8.94
CA GLU A 120 10.44 -21.37 -7.53
C GLU A 120 9.01 -21.54 -6.99
N PRO A 121 8.80 -22.35 -5.92
CA PRO A 121 7.48 -22.50 -5.34
C PRO A 121 6.99 -21.21 -4.67
N THR A 122 5.68 -21.02 -4.61
CA THR A 122 5.03 -19.83 -4.04
C THR A 122 3.92 -20.24 -3.08
N GLN A 123 3.92 -19.65 -1.88
CA GLN A 123 2.77 -19.62 -0.99
C GLN A 123 2.07 -18.27 -1.09
N LEU A 124 0.87 -18.28 -1.67
CA LEU A 124 0.04 -17.10 -1.85
C LEU A 124 -0.96 -16.99 -0.68
N LEU A 125 -0.86 -15.91 0.08
CA LEU A 125 -1.63 -15.65 1.28
C LEU A 125 -2.72 -14.62 0.97
N VAL A 126 -3.98 -15.03 1.03
CA VAL A 126 -5.12 -14.24 0.55
C VAL A 126 -6.07 -13.93 1.70
N PRO A 127 -6.02 -12.74 2.31
CA PRO A 127 -7.08 -12.30 3.22
C PRO A 127 -8.45 -12.26 2.52
N ARG A 128 -9.50 -12.69 3.24
CA ARG A 128 -10.90 -12.56 2.80
C ARG A 128 -11.18 -11.16 2.23
N GLY A 129 -11.81 -11.08 1.07
CA GLY A 129 -11.98 -9.82 0.35
C GLY A 129 -12.53 -9.94 -1.06
N ARG A 130 -12.35 -8.88 -1.86
CA ARG A 130 -13.02 -8.75 -3.17
C ARG A 130 -12.46 -9.64 -4.28
N ILE A 131 -11.22 -10.10 -4.13
CA ILE A 131 -10.56 -10.96 -5.13
C ILE A 131 -11.11 -12.39 -5.15
N GLU A 132 -11.90 -12.78 -4.14
CA GLU A 132 -12.33 -14.18 -3.93
C GLU A 132 -13.08 -14.77 -5.11
N ALA A 133 -13.95 -14.00 -5.78
CA ALA A 133 -14.71 -14.51 -6.93
C ALA A 133 -13.80 -14.90 -8.11
N ASP A 134 -12.74 -14.12 -8.35
CA ASP A 134 -11.77 -14.43 -9.40
C ASP A 134 -10.87 -15.61 -9.00
N LEU A 135 -10.56 -15.72 -7.70
CA LEU A 135 -9.82 -16.86 -7.16
C LEU A 135 -10.63 -18.16 -7.26
N CYS A 136 -11.93 -18.15 -6.90
CA CYS A 136 -12.85 -19.28 -7.11
C CYS A 136 -12.85 -19.73 -8.58
N ARG A 137 -12.99 -18.77 -9.50
CA ARG A 137 -13.00 -19.04 -10.94
C ARG A 137 -11.70 -19.70 -11.40
N TRP A 138 -10.56 -19.19 -10.94
CA TRP A 138 -9.27 -19.80 -11.28
C TRP A 138 -9.15 -21.19 -10.67
N LEU A 139 -9.49 -21.37 -9.39
CA LEU A 139 -9.42 -22.65 -8.65
C LEU A 139 -10.41 -23.71 -9.16
N GLY A 140 -11.49 -23.30 -9.84
CA GLY A 140 -12.55 -24.21 -10.29
C GLY A 140 -13.42 -24.72 -9.14
N VAL A 141 -13.65 -23.88 -8.13
CA VAL A 141 -14.48 -24.18 -6.95
C VAL A 141 -15.61 -23.17 -6.83
N ASP A 142 -16.74 -23.59 -6.27
CA ASP A 142 -17.91 -22.71 -6.10
C ASP A 142 -17.74 -21.71 -4.95
N ALA A 143 -17.01 -22.10 -3.90
CA ALA A 143 -16.75 -21.27 -2.73
C ALA A 143 -15.40 -21.58 -2.09
N LEU A 144 -14.84 -20.59 -1.39
CA LEU A 144 -13.65 -20.75 -0.58
C LEU A 144 -14.05 -21.02 0.87
N GLU A 145 -13.63 -22.16 1.41
CA GLU A 145 -13.83 -22.52 2.82
C GLU A 145 -12.88 -21.75 3.73
N ASP A 146 -13.34 -21.41 4.94
CA ASP A 146 -12.48 -20.72 5.93
C ASP A 146 -11.25 -21.56 6.29
N GLY A 147 -10.07 -20.94 6.22
CA GLY A 147 -8.79 -21.64 6.42
C GLY A 147 -8.46 -22.65 5.32
N GLY A 148 -9.21 -22.65 4.21
CA GLY A 148 -8.97 -23.49 3.05
C GLY A 148 -7.61 -23.19 2.41
N HIS A 149 -6.98 -24.23 1.89
CA HIS A 149 -5.79 -24.11 1.08
C HIS A 149 -5.89 -25.01 -0.15
N TRP A 150 -5.34 -24.54 -1.27
CA TRP A 150 -5.38 -25.22 -2.56
C TRP A 150 -3.99 -25.22 -3.17
N ARG A 151 -3.63 -26.29 -3.86
CA ARG A 151 -2.32 -26.38 -4.52
C ARG A 151 -2.49 -26.72 -6.00
N ARG A 152 -1.75 -26.01 -6.85
CA ARG A 152 -1.55 -26.31 -8.26
C ARG A 152 -0.08 -26.19 -8.59
N ALA A 153 0.55 -27.32 -8.95
CA ALA A 153 1.98 -27.40 -9.23
C ALA A 153 2.82 -26.68 -8.15
N ASN A 154 3.49 -25.58 -8.51
CA ASN A 154 4.38 -24.81 -7.66
C ASN A 154 3.70 -23.65 -6.90
N LEU A 155 2.37 -23.53 -6.98
CA LEU A 155 1.59 -22.54 -6.25
C LEU A 155 0.70 -23.18 -5.19
N GLN A 156 0.83 -22.75 -3.95
CA GLN A 156 -0.10 -23.06 -2.85
C GLN A 156 -0.82 -21.78 -2.42
N VAL A 157 -2.13 -21.76 -2.48
CA VAL A 157 -2.99 -20.65 -2.06
C VAL A 157 -3.55 -20.95 -0.68
N HIS A 158 -3.46 -20.00 0.24
CA HIS A 158 -4.05 -20.04 1.58
C HIS A 158 -5.05 -18.91 1.74
N LEU A 159 -6.28 -19.24 2.12
CA LEU A 159 -7.28 -18.23 2.47
C LEU A 159 -7.14 -17.86 3.95
N LEU A 160 -6.97 -16.57 4.23
CA LEU A 160 -6.81 -16.04 5.58
C LEU A 160 -8.10 -15.36 6.04
N PRO A 161 -8.42 -15.41 7.34
CA PRO A 161 -9.52 -14.63 7.89
C PRO A 161 -9.25 -13.13 7.75
N PHE A 162 -10.26 -12.31 8.05
CA PHE A 162 -10.06 -10.88 8.19
C PHE A 162 -9.12 -10.62 9.39
N LEU A 163 -8.01 -9.92 9.14
CA LEU A 163 -6.98 -9.66 10.13
C LEU A 163 -7.19 -8.32 10.84
N SER A 164 -6.70 -8.22 12.07
CA SER A 164 -6.49 -6.91 12.68
C SER A 164 -5.48 -6.11 11.87
N GLN A 165 -5.50 -4.77 11.94
CA GLN A 165 -4.52 -3.93 11.22
C GLN A 165 -3.08 -4.29 11.62
N ALA A 166 -2.83 -4.57 12.90
CA ALA A 166 -1.52 -4.97 13.39
C ALA A 166 -1.07 -6.34 12.88
N ASP A 167 -2.00 -7.29 12.72
CA ASP A 167 -1.68 -8.60 12.14
C ASP A 167 -1.53 -8.53 10.62
N TYR A 168 -2.25 -7.63 9.96
CA TYR A 168 -2.03 -7.35 8.54
C TYR A 168 -0.64 -6.76 8.30
N ASP A 169 -0.15 -5.86 9.15
CA ASP A 169 1.26 -5.41 9.08
C ASP A 169 2.24 -6.58 9.21
N ARG A 170 2.04 -7.48 10.19
CA ARG A 170 2.89 -8.68 10.36
C ARG A 170 2.84 -9.61 9.16
N LEU A 171 1.68 -9.76 8.52
CA LEU A 171 1.54 -10.49 7.26
C LEU A 171 2.42 -9.87 6.18
N LEU A 172 2.33 -8.54 5.98
CA LEU A 172 3.16 -7.82 5.01
C LEU A 172 4.66 -7.96 5.30
N TRP A 173 5.04 -8.01 6.58
CA TRP A 173 6.44 -8.17 7.01
C TRP A 173 6.98 -9.58 6.78
N CYS A 174 6.11 -10.59 6.80
CA CYS A 174 6.44 -11.99 6.52
C CYS A 174 6.63 -12.26 5.02
N CYS A 175 5.89 -11.57 4.16
CA CYS A 175 5.90 -11.83 2.72
C CYS A 175 7.14 -11.24 2.02
N ASP A 176 7.57 -11.92 0.96
CA ASP A 176 8.65 -11.48 0.07
C ASP A 176 8.13 -10.49 -0.99
N PHE A 177 6.84 -10.55 -1.30
CA PHE A 177 6.15 -9.65 -2.23
C PHE A 177 4.72 -9.38 -1.77
N ASN A 178 4.27 -8.12 -1.84
CA ASN A 178 2.95 -7.73 -1.34
C ASN A 178 2.08 -7.09 -2.44
N ALA A 179 1.07 -7.79 -2.93
CA ALA A 179 0.00 -7.20 -3.74
C ALA A 179 -1.05 -6.57 -2.82
N VAL A 180 -1.20 -5.24 -2.91
CA VAL A 180 -2.04 -4.41 -2.03
C VAL A 180 -2.90 -3.45 -2.85
N ARG A 181 -3.83 -2.74 -2.20
CA ARG A 181 -4.79 -1.86 -2.88
C ARG A 181 -5.16 -0.62 -2.07
N GLY A 182 -5.86 0.31 -2.71
CA GLY A 182 -6.38 1.50 -2.04
C GLY A 182 -5.25 2.37 -1.48
N GLU A 183 -5.46 2.98 -0.32
CA GLU A 183 -4.50 3.94 0.27
C GLU A 183 -3.74 3.38 1.47
N ASP A 184 -4.44 2.91 2.51
CA ASP A 184 -3.78 2.48 3.76
C ASP A 184 -2.84 1.29 3.51
N SER A 185 -3.36 0.19 2.94
CA SER A 185 -2.53 -1.00 2.69
C SER A 185 -1.38 -0.75 1.73
N PHE A 186 -1.52 0.25 0.85
CA PHE A 186 -0.45 0.70 -0.04
C PHE A 186 0.69 1.38 0.73
N VAL A 187 0.38 2.23 1.71
CA VAL A 187 1.38 2.82 2.60
C VAL A 187 1.98 1.76 3.54
N ARG A 188 1.16 0.85 4.10
CA ARG A 188 1.64 -0.22 4.99
C ARG A 188 2.64 -1.15 4.28
N ALA A 189 2.40 -1.49 3.02
CA ALA A 189 3.32 -2.32 2.23
C ALA A 189 4.69 -1.65 2.00
N GLN A 190 4.72 -0.33 1.85
CA GLN A 190 5.98 0.42 1.76
C GLN A 190 6.75 0.37 3.09
N TRP A 191 6.06 0.49 4.23
CA TRP A 191 6.69 0.34 5.55
C TRP A 191 7.18 -1.08 5.85
N ALA A 192 6.68 -2.09 5.15
CA ALA A 192 7.22 -3.45 5.23
C ALA A 192 8.65 -3.55 4.69
N GLY A 193 9.10 -2.60 3.84
CA GLY A 193 10.42 -2.64 3.21
C GLY A 193 10.57 -3.84 2.26
N ARG A 194 9.49 -4.22 1.60
CA ARG A 194 9.42 -5.38 0.69
C ARG A 194 8.87 -4.95 -0.67
N PRO A 195 9.26 -5.64 -1.76
CA PRO A 195 8.64 -5.46 -3.07
C PRO A 195 7.12 -5.50 -2.99
N LEU A 196 6.45 -4.64 -3.76
CA LEU A 196 5.01 -4.50 -3.74
C LEU A 196 4.41 -4.28 -5.13
N LEU A 197 3.11 -4.53 -5.22
CA LEU A 197 2.27 -4.28 -6.38
C LEU A 197 1.00 -3.56 -5.93
N TRP A 198 0.72 -2.40 -6.53
CA TRP A 198 -0.45 -1.61 -6.19
C TRP A 198 -1.60 -1.83 -7.18
N HIS A 199 -2.74 -2.29 -6.67
CA HIS A 199 -4.02 -2.23 -7.38
C HIS A 199 -4.72 -0.92 -7.01
N ILE A 200 -4.57 0.10 -7.85
CA ILE A 200 -5.22 1.39 -7.64
C ILE A 200 -6.72 1.29 -7.94
N TYR A 201 -7.55 2.03 -7.21
CA TYR A 201 -8.98 2.06 -7.51
C TYR A 201 -9.23 2.76 -8.84
N GLN A 202 -10.00 2.13 -9.73
CA GLN A 202 -10.36 2.72 -11.02
C GLN A 202 -11.27 3.95 -10.80
N GLN A 203 -10.84 5.08 -11.31
CA GLN A 203 -11.58 6.35 -11.29
C GLN A 203 -12.16 6.67 -12.66
N GLU A 204 -13.21 7.49 -12.67
CA GLU A 204 -13.83 8.06 -13.87
C GLU A 204 -12.77 8.69 -14.78
N GLU A 205 -13.01 8.63 -16.09
CA GLU A 205 -12.15 9.21 -17.14
C GLU A 205 -10.68 8.73 -17.16
N GLY A 206 -10.33 7.74 -16.32
CA GLY A 206 -8.97 7.20 -16.29
C GLY A 206 -7.99 7.96 -15.39
N ALA A 207 -8.45 8.88 -14.52
CA ALA A 207 -7.59 9.68 -13.64
C ALA A 207 -6.65 8.84 -12.75
N HIS A 208 -7.03 7.60 -12.45
CA HIS A 208 -6.19 6.65 -11.72
C HIS A 208 -4.86 6.35 -12.42
N TRP A 209 -4.76 6.48 -13.74
CA TRP A 209 -3.51 6.28 -14.49
C TRP A 209 -2.50 7.40 -14.23
N GLU A 210 -2.95 8.64 -14.11
CA GLU A 210 -2.08 9.78 -13.79
C GLU A 210 -1.51 9.62 -12.38
N LYS A 211 -2.37 9.27 -11.41
CA LYS A 211 -1.95 8.98 -10.03
C LYS A 211 -0.98 7.80 -9.93
N LEU A 212 -1.22 6.73 -10.69
CA LEU A 212 -0.32 5.58 -10.77
C LEU A 212 1.03 5.96 -11.38
N GLY A 213 1.00 6.72 -12.49
CA GLY A 213 2.17 7.20 -13.19
C GLY A 213 3.05 8.10 -12.30
N ALA A 214 2.44 9.09 -11.65
CA ALA A 214 3.14 9.99 -10.74
C ALA A 214 3.84 9.24 -9.60
N PHE A 215 3.19 8.23 -9.01
CA PHE A 215 3.85 7.40 -8.00
C PHE A 215 5.01 6.61 -8.59
N LEU A 216 4.83 5.97 -9.74
CA LEU A 216 5.89 5.19 -10.40
C LEU A 216 7.08 6.06 -10.81
N ASP A 217 6.86 7.32 -11.17
CA ASP A 217 7.93 8.28 -11.47
C ASP A 217 8.79 8.57 -10.25
N SER A 218 8.17 8.78 -9.08
CA SER A 218 8.90 8.96 -7.83
C SER A 218 9.56 7.67 -7.33
N TYR A 219 8.81 6.56 -7.29
CA TYR A 219 9.28 5.29 -6.75
C TYR A 219 10.43 4.72 -7.60
N CYS A 220 10.32 4.73 -8.93
CA CYS A 220 11.34 4.15 -9.79
C CYS A 220 12.58 5.03 -9.99
N ALA A 221 12.64 6.25 -9.45
CA ALA A 221 13.72 7.21 -9.73
C ALA A 221 15.12 6.70 -9.36
N ALA A 222 15.23 5.82 -8.37
CA ALA A 222 16.48 5.21 -7.92
C ALA A 222 16.76 3.82 -8.52
N LEU A 223 15.88 3.30 -9.38
CA LEU A 223 16.06 2.03 -10.06
C LEU A 223 16.88 2.20 -11.36
N THR A 224 17.45 1.10 -11.84
CA THR A 224 17.99 1.06 -13.22
C THR A 224 16.83 1.09 -14.21
N ASP A 225 17.07 1.60 -15.42
CA ASP A 225 16.05 1.69 -16.47
C ASP A 225 15.35 0.34 -16.74
N GLN A 226 16.10 -0.76 -16.68
CA GLN A 226 15.59 -2.12 -16.90
C GLN A 226 14.62 -2.54 -15.78
N ALA A 227 15.02 -2.40 -14.52
CA ALA A 227 14.16 -2.75 -13.38
C ALA A 227 12.95 -1.82 -13.28
N ALA A 228 13.13 -0.52 -13.54
CA ALA A 228 12.04 0.45 -13.60
C ALA A 228 11.03 0.09 -14.69
N SER A 229 11.50 -0.28 -15.89
CA SER A 229 10.65 -0.71 -16.99
C SER A 229 9.87 -1.99 -16.65
N ALA A 230 10.53 -2.99 -16.08
CA ALA A 230 9.89 -4.24 -15.65
C ALA A 230 8.81 -3.99 -14.58
N LEU A 231 9.09 -3.13 -13.59
CA LEU A 231 8.13 -2.77 -12.54
C LEU A 231 6.92 -2.02 -13.12
N ARG A 232 7.15 -1.04 -14.00
CA ARG A 232 6.08 -0.29 -14.67
C ARG A 232 5.21 -1.19 -15.55
N ALA A 233 5.82 -2.16 -16.25
CA ALA A 233 5.09 -3.13 -17.05
C ALA A 233 4.19 -4.02 -16.17
N LEU A 234 4.71 -4.50 -15.04
CA LEU A 234 3.92 -5.28 -14.08
C LEU A 234 2.74 -4.49 -13.53
N TRP A 235 2.98 -3.27 -13.05
CA TRP A 235 1.95 -2.42 -12.47
C TRP A 235 0.90 -2.02 -13.50
N SER A 236 1.30 -1.77 -14.74
CA SER A 236 0.37 -1.50 -15.84
C SER A 236 -0.50 -2.72 -16.16
N ALA A 237 0.11 -3.90 -16.29
CA ALA A 237 -0.61 -5.14 -16.59
C ALA A 237 -1.61 -5.48 -15.49
N TRP A 238 -1.21 -5.32 -14.23
CA TRP A 238 -2.07 -5.55 -13.09
C TRP A 238 -3.27 -4.59 -13.01
N ASN A 239 -3.11 -3.35 -13.47
CA ASN A 239 -4.18 -2.36 -13.50
C ASN A 239 -4.93 -2.33 -14.85
N GLY A 240 -4.72 -3.32 -15.72
CA GLY A 240 -5.54 -3.54 -16.93
C GLY A 240 -4.87 -3.19 -18.27
N LYS A 241 -3.55 -2.98 -18.31
CA LYS A 241 -2.79 -2.68 -19.53
C LYS A 241 -1.60 -3.62 -19.72
N GLY A 242 -1.77 -4.66 -20.53
CA GLY A 242 -0.71 -5.59 -20.90
C GLY A 242 -0.95 -7.02 -20.43
N ASP A 243 0.05 -7.88 -20.59
CA ASP A 243 0.03 -9.28 -20.18
C ASP A 243 0.71 -9.45 -18.81
N MET A 244 -0.07 -9.88 -17.82
CA MET A 244 0.40 -10.02 -16.45
C MET A 244 1.39 -11.18 -16.25
N ALA A 245 1.24 -12.27 -17.01
CA ALA A 245 2.14 -13.42 -16.93
C ALA A 245 3.53 -13.03 -17.46
N GLN A 246 3.57 -12.39 -18.63
CA GLN A 246 4.81 -11.91 -19.23
C GLN A 246 5.47 -10.82 -18.37
N ALA A 247 4.69 -9.88 -17.85
CA ALA A 247 5.23 -8.81 -17.01
C ALA A 247 5.82 -9.36 -15.68
N TRP A 248 5.20 -10.38 -15.10
CA TRP A 248 5.74 -11.07 -13.92
C TRP A 248 7.07 -11.77 -14.19
N GLN A 249 7.18 -12.47 -15.33
CA GLN A 249 8.43 -13.12 -15.72
C GLN A 249 9.57 -12.11 -15.89
N GLY A 250 9.29 -10.97 -16.53
CA GLY A 250 10.28 -9.89 -16.67
C GLY A 250 10.68 -9.27 -15.32
N LEU A 251 9.74 -9.10 -14.38
CA LEU A 251 10.06 -8.60 -13.04
C LEU A 251 10.95 -9.56 -12.24
N ALA A 252 10.73 -10.87 -12.39
CA ALA A 252 11.43 -11.88 -11.60
C ALA A 252 12.95 -11.84 -11.78
N GLU A 253 13.45 -11.36 -12.92
CA GLU A 253 14.88 -11.16 -13.20
C GLU A 253 15.53 -10.07 -12.33
N HIS A 254 14.73 -9.21 -11.68
CA HIS A 254 15.18 -8.06 -10.91
C HIS A 254 14.87 -8.17 -9.40
N GLY A 255 14.53 -9.35 -8.89
CA GLY A 255 14.05 -9.56 -7.52
C GLY A 255 14.96 -8.98 -6.42
N GLU A 256 16.27 -9.25 -6.48
CA GLU A 256 17.23 -8.75 -5.48
C GLU A 256 17.33 -7.22 -5.49
N GLN A 257 17.37 -6.62 -6.68
CA GLN A 257 17.44 -5.17 -6.84
C GLN A 257 16.17 -4.50 -6.30
N LEU A 258 14.99 -5.07 -6.59
CA LEU A 258 13.71 -4.57 -6.11
C LEU A 258 13.57 -4.69 -4.60
N ALA A 259 14.10 -5.76 -4.00
CA ALA A 259 14.10 -5.93 -2.55
C ALA A 259 14.99 -4.88 -1.85
N ALA A 260 16.21 -4.67 -2.37
CA ALA A 260 17.10 -3.62 -1.87
C ALA A 260 16.48 -2.22 -2.04
N HIS A 261 15.86 -1.97 -3.19
CA HIS A 261 15.17 -0.73 -3.48
C HIS A 261 14.00 -0.46 -2.54
N ALA A 262 13.17 -1.47 -2.23
CA ALA A 262 12.04 -1.31 -1.31
C ALA A 262 12.48 -0.92 0.11
N GLU A 263 13.58 -1.49 0.63
CA GLU A 263 14.15 -1.08 1.92
C GLU A 263 14.74 0.33 1.85
N HIS A 264 15.42 0.70 0.75
CA HIS A 264 15.96 2.04 0.55
C HIS A 264 14.83 3.09 0.51
N TRP A 265 13.79 2.85 -0.28
CA TRP A 265 12.60 3.69 -0.35
C TRP A 265 11.95 3.88 1.03
N CYS A 266 11.78 2.78 1.78
CA CYS A 266 11.25 2.82 3.14
C CYS A 266 12.10 3.71 4.05
N GLN A 267 13.44 3.63 3.97
CA GLN A 267 14.35 4.47 4.75
C GLN A 267 14.31 5.95 4.33
N GLU A 268 14.22 6.22 3.03
CA GLU A 268 14.10 7.58 2.52
C GLU A 268 12.80 8.22 3.02
N GLN A 269 11.66 7.54 2.86
CA GLN A 269 10.38 8.01 3.37
C GLN A 269 10.37 8.11 4.90
N ALA A 270 11.10 7.23 5.60
CA ALA A 270 11.27 7.28 7.05
C ALA A 270 12.00 8.53 7.56
N SER A 271 12.88 9.12 6.73
CA SER A 271 13.62 10.34 7.09
C SER A 271 12.74 11.59 7.16
N ARG A 272 11.55 11.52 6.55
CA ARG A 272 10.57 12.61 6.52
C ARG A 272 9.68 12.57 7.77
N PRO A 273 9.17 13.72 8.26
CA PRO A 273 8.17 13.74 9.33
C PRO A 273 6.95 12.88 8.98
N ASP A 274 6.43 12.14 9.96
CA ASP A 274 5.16 11.43 9.77
C ASP A 274 3.98 12.42 9.76
N LEU A 275 2.88 11.99 9.17
CA LEU A 275 1.70 12.82 8.96
C LEU A 275 1.09 13.34 10.26
N ALA A 276 1.08 12.53 11.32
CA ALA A 276 0.53 12.96 12.60
C ALA A 276 1.41 14.06 13.24
N ALA A 277 2.73 13.89 13.21
CA ALA A 277 3.67 14.93 13.64
C ALA A 277 3.54 16.21 12.79
N ALA A 278 3.39 16.08 11.47
CA ALA A 278 3.18 17.21 10.56
C ALA A 278 1.88 17.96 10.88
N LEU A 279 0.78 17.26 11.17
CA LEU A 279 -0.49 17.87 11.61
C LEU A 279 -0.35 18.63 12.93
N VAL A 280 0.33 18.04 13.92
CA VAL A 280 0.58 18.72 15.21
C VAL A 280 1.44 19.96 15.01
N GLN A 281 2.47 19.88 14.17
CA GLN A 281 3.32 21.03 13.86
C GLN A 281 2.55 22.12 13.11
N PHE A 282 1.69 21.74 12.17
CA PHE A 282 0.82 22.66 11.43
C PHE A 282 -0.08 23.43 12.40
N HIS A 283 -0.72 22.73 13.35
CA HIS A 283 -1.56 23.37 14.36
C HIS A 283 -0.78 24.34 15.25
N ARG A 284 0.44 23.97 15.68
CA ARG A 284 1.31 24.86 16.48
C ARG A 284 1.66 26.15 15.73
N ASN A 285 2.08 26.03 14.47
CA ASN A 285 2.41 27.18 13.63
C ASN A 285 1.18 28.06 13.38
N TRP A 286 0.03 27.45 13.13
CA TRP A 286 -1.23 28.16 12.93
C TRP A 286 -1.63 28.96 14.17
N LEU A 287 -1.52 28.39 15.37
CA LEU A 287 -1.79 29.09 16.62
C LEU A 287 -0.88 30.30 16.81
N SER A 288 0.42 30.19 16.50
CA SER A 288 1.35 31.33 16.62
C SER A 288 1.04 32.49 15.65
N CYS A 289 0.41 32.20 14.52
CA CYS A 289 -0.03 33.22 13.56
C CYS A 289 -1.45 33.75 13.82
N ALA A 290 -2.21 33.08 14.69
CA ALA A 290 -3.59 33.44 15.04
C ALA A 290 -3.69 34.19 16.38
N ALA A 291 -2.66 34.10 17.23
CA ALA A 291 -2.46 34.92 18.43
C ALA A 291 -1.89 36.29 18.06
#